data_AF-A0A7S1ZNN0-F1
#
_entry.id   AF-A0A7S1ZNN0-F1
#
_cell.length_a   1.000
_cell.length_b   1.000
_cell.length_c   1.000
_cell.angle_alpha   90.00
_cell.angle_beta   90.00
_cell.angle_gamma   90.00
#
_symmetry.space_group_name_H-M   'P 1'
#
loop_
_entity.id
_entity.type
_entity.pdbx_description
1 polymer ?
#
loop_
_entity_poly.entity_id
_entity_poly.type
_entity_poly.pdbx_seq_one_letter_code
_entity_poly.pdbx_strand_id
1 'polypeptide(L)'
;GALKSATVILAGNDKMRDSDENVTAPLSLCNDVPGFDLRNETAWCPPERNLLRDFFEEAKGQEWTNKTGWSDEYGDHCRWHGIECRNSVVTKLVLDNNGLSGRISS
;
A
#
# COMPACT_ATOMS: atom_id res chain seq x y z
N GLY A 1 -31.15 8.83 -29.13
CA GLY A 1 -29.97 9.69 -29.37
C GLY A 1 -28.77 9.00 -28.77
N ALA A 2 -27.70 8.81 -29.53
CA ALA A 2 -26.48 8.19 -29.03
C ALA A 2 -25.62 9.25 -28.32
N LEU A 3 -25.12 8.95 -27.12
CA LEU A 3 -24.13 9.76 -26.44
C LEU A 3 -22.85 9.77 -27.30
N LYS A 4 -22.50 10.94 -27.83
CA LYS A 4 -21.17 11.18 -28.44
C LYS A 4 -20.18 11.29 -27.29
N SER A 5 -19.04 10.60 -27.42
CA SER A 5 -17.94 10.51 -26.46
C SER A 5 -17.82 11.74 -25.56
N ALA A 6 -17.93 11.53 -24.24
CA ALA A 6 -17.58 12.53 -23.24
C ALA A 6 -16.08 12.40 -22.96
N THR A 7 -15.32 13.45 -23.25
CA THR A 7 -13.91 13.53 -22.85
C THR A 7 -13.86 14.12 -21.45
N VAL A 8 -13.34 13.34 -20.49
CA VAL A 8 -13.07 13.83 -19.13
C VAL A 8 -11.62 14.30 -19.10
N ILE A 9 -11.40 15.60 -18.93
CA ILE A 9 -10.06 16.19 -18.77
C ILE A 9 -9.80 16.35 -17.27
N LEU A 10 -8.92 15.50 -16.73
CA LEU A 10 -8.46 15.59 -15.34
C LEU A 10 -7.29 16.57 -15.25
N ALA A 11 -7.58 17.87 -15.31
CA ALA A 11 -6.59 18.93 -15.10
C ALA A 11 -6.30 19.08 -13.59
N GLY A 12 -5.47 18.20 -13.04
CA GLY A 12 -5.16 18.22 -11.60
C GLY A 12 -4.07 17.27 -11.14
N ASN A 13 -3.72 16.24 -11.92
CA ASN A 13 -2.69 15.29 -11.54
C ASN A 13 -1.26 15.81 -11.77
N ASP A 14 -1.09 16.97 -12.41
CA ASP A 14 0.22 17.56 -12.73
C ASP A 14 0.93 18.16 -11.50
N LYS A 15 0.30 18.15 -10.32
CA LYS A 15 0.87 18.75 -9.09
C LYS A 15 1.63 17.81 -8.17
N MET A 16 1.75 16.52 -8.48
CA MET A 16 2.60 15.59 -7.70
C MET A 16 4.07 15.64 -8.13
N ARG A 17 4.55 16.82 -8.52
CA ARG A 17 5.99 17.07 -8.74
C ARG A 17 6.39 18.41 -8.14
N ASP A 18 5.96 18.66 -6.90
CA ASP A 18 6.51 19.75 -6.12
C ASP A 18 6.58 19.37 -4.63
N SER A 19 7.82 19.26 -4.14
CA SER A 19 8.33 19.50 -2.79
C SER A 19 7.81 18.79 -1.52
N ASP A 20 6.75 17.97 -1.52
CA ASP A 20 6.40 17.18 -0.32
C ASP A 20 7.04 15.78 -0.35
N GLU A 21 8.06 15.56 0.49
CA GLU A 21 8.88 14.33 0.56
C GLU A 21 8.16 13.06 1.05
N ASN A 22 6.83 13.04 1.17
CA ASN A 22 6.14 11.83 1.64
C ASN A 22 4.70 11.66 1.15
N VAL A 23 4.44 11.94 -0.13
CA VAL A 23 3.13 11.69 -0.70
C VAL A 23 3.09 10.24 -1.19
N THR A 24 2.82 9.30 -0.28
CA THR A 24 2.55 7.90 -0.66
C THR A 24 1.12 7.80 -1.21
N ALA A 25 0.94 7.10 -2.33
CA ALA A 25 -0.40 6.87 -2.87
C ALA A 25 -1.26 5.98 -1.95
N PRO A 26 -2.60 6.09 -2.03
CA PRO A 26 -3.50 5.14 -1.38
C PRO A 26 -3.08 3.69 -1.65
N LEU A 27 -3.09 2.84 -0.63
CA LEU A 27 -2.64 1.44 -0.73
C LEU A 27 -3.43 0.66 -1.79
N SER A 28 -4.74 0.91 -1.85
CA SER A 28 -5.64 0.36 -2.86
C SER A 28 -5.30 0.83 -4.28
N LEU A 29 -4.81 2.06 -4.45
CA LEU A 29 -4.44 2.59 -5.76
C LEU A 29 -3.22 1.90 -6.35
N CYS A 30 -2.32 1.40 -5.50
CA CYS A 30 -1.14 0.68 -5.94
C CYS A 30 -1.44 -0.73 -6.45
N ASN A 31 -2.63 -1.29 -6.18
CA ASN A 31 -2.84 -2.75 -6.29
C ASN A 31 -4.20 -3.19 -6.83
N ASP A 32 -5.24 -2.41 -6.58
CA ASP A 32 -6.62 -2.86 -6.74
C ASP A 32 -7.34 -2.15 -7.90
N VAL A 33 -6.66 -1.23 -8.60
CA VAL A 33 -7.24 -0.45 -9.71
C VAL A 33 -6.77 -1.01 -11.06
N PRO A 34 -7.62 -1.73 -11.82
CA PRO A 34 -7.27 -2.27 -13.13
C PRO A 34 -7.02 -1.13 -14.13
N GLY A 35 -5.93 -1.24 -14.90
CA GLY A 35 -5.53 -0.22 -15.88
C GLY A 35 -4.69 0.91 -15.31
N PHE A 36 -4.36 0.87 -14.01
CA PHE A 36 -3.43 1.78 -13.36
C PHE A 36 -2.40 0.98 -12.57
N ASP A 37 -1.42 0.39 -13.27
CA ASP A 37 -0.35 -0.40 -12.65
C ASP A 37 0.78 0.52 -12.17
N LEU A 38 0.60 1.10 -10.99
CA LEU A 38 1.66 1.87 -10.31
C LEU A 38 2.58 0.99 -9.46
N ARG A 39 2.47 -0.34 -9.48
CA ARG A 39 3.31 -1.20 -8.62
C ARG A 39 4.80 -1.01 -8.85
N ASN A 40 5.16 -0.62 -10.08
CA ASN A 40 6.54 -0.33 -10.47
C ASN A 40 6.96 1.12 -10.22
N GLU A 41 6.04 2.00 -9.86
CA GLU A 41 6.31 3.42 -9.55
C GLU A 41 6.68 3.57 -8.08
N THR A 42 7.93 3.24 -7.77
CA THR A 42 8.45 3.13 -6.39
C THR A 42 8.36 4.44 -5.59
N ALA A 43 8.25 5.58 -6.26
CA ALA A 43 8.07 6.89 -5.61
C ALA A 43 6.71 7.02 -4.91
N TRP A 44 5.67 6.40 -5.47
CA TRP A 44 4.28 6.53 -5.00
C TRP A 44 3.81 5.27 -4.29
N CYS A 45 4.33 4.13 -4.71
CA CYS A 45 3.97 2.81 -4.26
C CYS A 45 5.23 2.07 -3.81
N PRO A 46 5.73 2.32 -2.59
CA PRO A 46 6.92 1.64 -2.08
C PRO A 46 6.75 0.11 -2.16
N PRO A 47 7.69 -0.62 -2.79
CA PRO A 47 7.56 -2.07 -2.97
C PRO A 47 7.37 -2.84 -1.65
N GLU A 48 8.06 -2.43 -0.59
CA GLU A 48 7.96 -3.06 0.74
C GLU A 48 6.55 -2.91 1.33
N ARG A 49 5.93 -1.73 1.18
CA ARG A 49 4.55 -1.49 1.64
C ARG A 49 3.54 -2.36 0.89
N ASN A 50 3.71 -2.51 -0.42
CA ASN A 50 2.87 -3.38 -1.24
C ASN A 50 3.03 -4.85 -0.81
N LEU A 51 4.28 -5.33 -0.69
CA LEU A 51 4.57 -6.70 -0.29
C LEU A 51 4.04 -7.02 1.10
N LEU A 52 4.17 -6.10 2.05
CA LEU A 52 3.59 -6.28 3.39
C LEU A 52 2.06 -6.35 3.36
N ARG A 53 1.39 -5.58 2.50
CA ARG A 53 -0.05 -5.70 2.33
C ARG A 53 -0.46 -7.03 1.67
N ASP A 54 0.31 -7.55 0.72
CA ASP A 54 0.07 -8.91 0.20
C ASP A 54 0.28 -9.97 1.29
N PHE A 55 1.36 -9.85 2.07
CA PHE A 55 1.61 -10.69 3.24
C PHE A 55 0.44 -10.65 4.23
N PHE A 56 -0.08 -9.46 4.52
CA PHE A 56 -1.22 -9.28 5.42
C PHE A 56 -2.46 -10.02 4.91
N GLU A 57 -2.80 -9.91 3.63
CA GLU A 57 -3.94 -10.64 3.06
C GLU A 57 -3.72 -12.17 3.07
N GLU A 58 -2.53 -12.65 2.68
CA GLU A 58 -2.19 -14.08 2.67
C GLU A 58 -2.15 -14.71 4.07
N ALA A 59 -1.71 -13.92 5.06
CA ALA A 59 -1.57 -14.32 6.45
C ALA A 59 -2.87 -14.12 7.26
N LYS A 60 -4.00 -13.86 6.57
CA LYS A 60 -5.32 -13.56 7.16
C LYS A 60 -5.28 -12.43 8.20
N GLY A 61 -4.63 -11.34 7.84
CA GLY A 61 -4.39 -10.16 8.67
C GLY A 61 -5.63 -9.59 9.37
N GLN A 62 -6.79 -9.73 8.73
CA GLN A 62 -8.06 -9.30 9.33
C GLN A 62 -8.41 -10.05 10.61
N GLU A 63 -7.93 -11.28 10.78
CA GLU A 63 -8.14 -12.14 11.96
C GLU A 63 -7.06 -11.95 13.05
N TRP A 64 -6.02 -11.13 12.80
CA TRP A 64 -4.93 -10.95 13.76
C TRP A 64 -5.39 -10.25 15.05
N THR A 65 -4.71 -10.59 16.14
CA THR A 65 -4.97 -10.01 17.47
C THR A 65 -4.68 -8.50 17.48
N ASN A 66 -3.57 -8.10 16.89
CA ASN A 66 -3.16 -6.71 16.71
C ASN A 66 -2.79 -6.46 15.25
N LYS A 67 -3.66 -5.69 14.58
CA LYS A 67 -3.50 -5.23 13.20
C LYS A 67 -3.40 -3.70 13.09
N THR A 68 -2.99 -3.02 14.17
CA THR A 68 -2.90 -1.55 14.17
C THR A 68 -2.01 -1.06 13.03
N GLY A 69 -2.56 -0.17 12.20
CA GLY A 69 -1.89 0.44 11.05
C GLY A 69 -1.90 -0.42 9.78
N TRP A 70 -2.05 -1.74 9.88
CA TRP A 70 -2.10 -2.60 8.71
C TRP A 70 -3.30 -2.27 7.81
N SER A 71 -3.07 -2.24 6.51
CA SER A 71 -4.03 -1.82 5.48
C SER A 71 -4.53 -0.37 5.60
N ASP A 72 -3.84 0.51 6.33
CA ASP A 72 -4.10 1.95 6.26
C ASP A 72 -3.75 2.47 4.85
N GLU A 73 -4.75 3.08 4.20
CA GLU A 73 -4.63 3.63 2.85
C GLU A 73 -3.51 4.68 2.74
N TYR A 74 -3.24 5.46 3.78
CA TYR A 74 -2.30 6.58 3.72
C TYR A 74 -1.12 6.45 4.68
N GLY A 75 -1.19 5.50 5.62
CA GLY A 75 -0.18 5.28 6.64
C GLY A 75 1.15 4.74 6.07
N ASP A 76 2.25 5.27 6.59
CA ASP A 76 3.59 4.69 6.40
C ASP A 76 3.66 3.31 7.07
N HIS A 77 4.07 2.32 6.29
CA HIS A 77 4.27 0.94 6.73
C HIS A 77 5.21 0.79 7.93
N CYS A 78 6.19 1.68 8.10
CA CYS A 78 7.07 1.66 9.27
C CYS A 78 6.35 1.97 10.59
N ARG A 79 5.10 2.44 10.53
CA ARG A 79 4.24 2.69 11.70
C ARG A 79 3.28 1.53 12.00
N TRP A 80 3.27 0.50 11.17
CA TRP A 80 2.39 -0.66 11.37
C TRP A 80 2.90 -1.52 12.53
N HIS A 81 1.97 -2.11 13.26
CA HIS A 81 2.31 -2.96 14.39
C HIS A 81 3.25 -4.09 13.98
N GLY A 82 4.36 -4.24 14.71
CA GLY A 82 5.33 -5.31 14.49
C GLY A 82 6.36 -5.03 13.39
N ILE A 83 6.35 -3.86 12.75
CA ILE A 83 7.34 -3.50 11.74
C ILE A 83 8.46 -2.67 12.36
N GLU A 84 9.72 -3.10 12.16
CA GLU A 84 10.89 -2.29 12.51
C GLU A 84 11.62 -1.85 11.23
N CYS A 85 11.71 -0.53 11.04
CA CYS A 85 12.43 0.08 9.93
C CYS A 85 13.76 0.69 10.35
N ARG A 86 14.72 0.70 9.42
CA ARG A 86 15.95 1.50 9.49
C ARG A 86 16.06 2.33 8.22
N ASN A 87 16.08 3.65 8.34
CA ASN A 87 16.10 4.58 7.20
C ASN A 87 14.98 4.28 6.18
N SER A 88 13.75 4.08 6.69
CA SER A 88 12.55 3.74 5.89
C SER A 88 12.59 2.41 5.15
N VAL A 89 13.58 1.55 5.44
CA VAL A 89 13.67 0.17 4.94
C VAL A 89 13.25 -0.78 6.04
N VAL A 90 12.36 -1.71 5.74
CA VAL A 90 11.93 -2.74 6.69
C VAL A 90 13.09 -3.68 6.98
N THR A 91 13.42 -3.84 8.26
CA THR A 91 14.52 -4.69 8.71
C THR A 91 14.07 -5.88 9.53
N LYS A 92 12.86 -5.83 10.10
CA LYS A 92 12.33 -6.89 10.94
C LYS A 92 10.81 -6.86 11.00
N LEU A 93 10.22 -8.04 11.15
CA LEU A 93 8.81 -8.26 11.40
C LEU A 93 8.65 -9.05 12.70
N VAL A 94 7.95 -8.48 13.68
CA VAL A 94 7.73 -9.02 15.03
C VAL A 94 6.23 -9.15 15.25
N LEU A 95 5.71 -10.35 14.98
CA LEU A 95 4.27 -10.66 15.06
C LEU A 95 4.01 -11.89 15.95
N ASP A 96 4.87 -12.09 16.95
CA ASP A 96 4.79 -13.21 17.87
C ASP A 96 3.41 -13.25 18.54
N ASN A 97 2.81 -14.44 18.58
CA ASN A 97 1.48 -14.67 19.17
C ASN A 97 0.36 -13.81 18.55
N ASN A 98 0.50 -13.33 17.31
CA ASN A 98 -0.49 -12.45 16.69
C ASN A 98 -1.59 -13.16 15.88
N GLY A 99 -1.59 -14.50 15.85
CA GLY A 99 -2.64 -15.29 15.19
C GLY A 99 -2.46 -15.44 13.68
N LEU A 100 -1.23 -15.37 13.18
CA LEU A 100 -0.92 -15.57 11.75
C LEU A 100 -1.37 -16.95 11.29
N SER A 101 -2.07 -17.01 10.15
CA SER A 101 -2.56 -18.25 9.54
C SER A 101 -2.61 -18.12 8.03
N GLY A 102 -2.84 -19.22 7.30
CA GLY A 102 -2.85 -19.20 5.84
C GLY A 102 -1.53 -19.69 5.23
N ARG A 103 -1.26 -19.32 3.98
CA ARG A 103 -0.08 -19.78 3.24
C ARG A 103 0.56 -18.60 2.52
N ILE A 104 1.74 -18.25 2.99
CA ILE A 104 2.56 -17.20 2.39
C ILE A 104 3.18 -17.76 1.11
N SER A 105 3.00 -17.05 0.00
CA SER A 105 3.65 -17.38 -1.27
C SER A 105 4.93 -16.55 -1.47
N SER A 106 5.90 -17.13 -2.17
CA SER A 106 7.23 -16.55 -2.45
C SER A 106 7.44 -16.33 -3.93
#